data_AF-A0A1J4U3A0-F1
#
_entry.id   AF-A0A1J4U3A0-F1
#
_cell.length_a   1.000
_cell.length_b   1.000
_cell.length_c   1.000
_cell.angle_alpha   90.00
_cell.angle_beta   90.00
_cell.angle_gamma   90.00
#
_symmetry.space_group_name_H-M   'P 1'
#
loop_
_entity.id
_entity.type
_entity.pdbx_description
1 polymer ?
#
loop_
_entity_poly.entity_id
_entity_poly.type
_entity_poly.pdbx_seq_one_letter_code
_entity_poly.pdbx_strand_id
1 'polypeptide(L)'
;MKKIPPKKQSKSIKNKALILLCQRFYFIKTLIICLSVLLLIIFLIINIISSQTISPLYFSILNEDQGVVVAYLKKIVPLPFFQTELDKYKIIYGDGIEKQVFAEKNGRQRQIIVLKTLLQKNPQTKDILFALYQLYLNNGQIDKAQEYLKKAQQIDPMIKN
;
A
#
# COMPACT_ATOMS: atom_id res chain seq x y z
N MET A 1 -74.95 35.35 32.08
CA MET A 1 -73.65 34.80 31.59
C MET A 1 -72.51 35.73 32.03
N LYS A 2 -71.63 35.30 32.95
CA LYS A 2 -70.45 36.09 33.37
C LYS A 2 -69.39 36.06 32.24
N LYS A 3 -69.22 37.17 31.51
CA LYS A 3 -68.12 37.33 30.54
C LYS A 3 -66.78 37.34 31.28
N ILE A 4 -65.88 36.46 30.89
CA ILE A 4 -64.52 36.39 31.43
C ILE A 4 -63.76 37.68 31.05
N PRO A 5 -63.06 38.36 31.96
CA PRO A 5 -62.42 39.63 31.66
C PRO A 5 -61.28 39.47 30.64
N PRO A 6 -61.12 40.42 29.69
CA PRO A 6 -60.21 40.29 28.53
C PRO A 6 -58.74 40.04 28.90
N LYS A 7 -58.29 40.55 30.07
CA LYS A 7 -56.94 40.28 30.60
C LYS A 7 -56.70 38.80 30.94
N LYS A 8 -57.72 38.06 31.37
CA LYS A 8 -57.62 36.64 31.75
C LYS A 8 -57.54 35.72 30.53
N GLN A 9 -58.22 36.11 29.44
CA GLN A 9 -58.21 35.39 28.16
C GLN A 9 -56.86 35.56 27.42
N SER A 10 -56.30 36.77 27.40
CA SER A 10 -54.96 37.05 26.86
C SER A 10 -53.85 36.26 27.57
N LYS A 11 -53.90 36.15 28.91
CA LYS A 11 -52.94 35.37 29.71
C LYS A 11 -53.02 33.86 29.44
N SER A 12 -54.23 33.33 29.23
CA SER A 12 -54.46 31.92 28.88
C SER A 12 -53.88 31.54 27.51
N ILE A 13 -54.05 32.41 26.51
CA ILE A 13 -53.51 32.21 25.15
C ILE A 13 -51.97 32.24 25.17
N LYS A 14 -51.37 33.21 25.88
CA LYS A 14 -49.90 33.29 26.05
C LYS A 14 -49.33 32.04 26.73
N ASN A 15 -50.01 31.50 27.75
CA ASN A 15 -49.58 30.27 28.42
C ASN A 15 -49.64 29.04 27.50
N LYS A 16 -50.67 28.90 26.65
CA LYS A 16 -50.75 27.81 25.66
C LYS A 16 -49.65 27.90 24.60
N ALA A 17 -49.38 29.11 24.10
CA ALA A 17 -48.28 29.34 23.14
C ALA A 17 -46.91 29.01 23.75
N LEU A 18 -46.69 29.36 25.02
CA LEU A 18 -45.47 29.03 25.75
C LEU A 18 -45.27 27.51 25.92
N ILE A 19 -46.35 26.77 26.22
CA ILE A 19 -46.31 25.30 26.33
C ILE A 19 -45.96 24.65 24.98
N LEU A 20 -46.57 25.11 23.88
CA LEU A 20 -46.28 24.61 22.53
C LEU A 20 -44.82 24.89 22.10
N LEU A 21 -44.27 26.05 22.48
CA LEU A 21 -42.86 26.38 22.24
C LEU A 21 -41.93 25.46 23.04
N CYS A 22 -42.22 25.21 24.32
CA CYS A 22 -41.45 24.25 25.13
C CYS A 22 -41.52 22.82 24.58
N GLN A 23 -42.69 22.37 24.10
CA GLN A 23 -42.85 21.06 23.48
C GLN A 23 -42.04 20.95 22.17
N ARG A 24 -42.05 21.98 21.33
CA ARG A 24 -41.22 22.03 20.11
C ARG A 24 -39.73 21.99 20.43
N PHE A 25 -39.30 22.74 21.44
CA PHE A 25 -37.89 22.74 21.85
C PHE A 25 -37.45 21.39 22.43
N TYR A 26 -38.33 20.74 23.20
CA TYR A 26 -38.09 19.38 23.70
C TYR A 26 -37.98 18.38 22.55
N PHE A 27 -38.90 18.42 21.58
CA PHE A 27 -38.88 17.56 20.40
C PHE A 27 -37.62 17.74 19.55
N ILE A 28 -37.19 18.99 19.30
CA ILE A 28 -35.96 19.28 18.55
C ILE A 28 -34.72 18.73 19.28
N LYS A 29 -34.65 18.89 20.61
CA LYS A 29 -33.55 18.32 21.41
C LYS A 29 -33.51 16.80 21.29
N THR A 30 -34.65 16.12 21.43
CA THR A 30 -34.73 14.66 21.28
C THR A 30 -34.30 14.23 19.87
N LEU A 31 -34.74 14.95 18.83
CA LEU A 31 -34.35 14.66 17.44
C LEU A 31 -32.84 14.80 17.22
N ILE A 32 -32.21 15.85 17.76
CA ILE A 32 -30.76 16.06 17.67
C ILE A 32 -30.00 14.93 18.38
N ILE A 33 -30.47 14.51 19.55
CA ILE A 33 -29.86 13.39 20.29
C ILE A 33 -30.00 12.08 19.51
N CYS A 34 -31.18 11.80 18.92
CA CYS A 34 -31.36 10.61 18.09
C CYS A 34 -30.42 10.63 16.87
N LEU A 35 -30.26 11.79 16.22
CA LEU A 35 -29.37 11.94 15.07
C LEU A 35 -27.90 11.76 15.46
N SER A 36 -27.46 12.30 16.60
CA SER A 36 -26.08 12.15 17.05
C SER A 36 -25.74 10.71 17.42
N VAL A 37 -26.68 9.99 18.07
CA VAL A 37 -26.53 8.55 18.36
C VAL A 37 -26.46 7.75 17.07
N LEU A 38 -27.30 8.04 16.07
CA LEU A 38 -27.26 7.37 14.78
C LEU A 38 -25.92 7.56 14.06
N LEU A 39 -25.40 8.80 14.03
CA LEU A 39 -24.10 9.10 13.44
C LEU A 39 -22.96 8.38 14.16
N LEU A 40 -23.01 8.28 15.49
CA LEU A 40 -22.03 7.53 16.26
C LEU A 40 -22.07 6.03 15.91
N ILE A 41 -23.26 5.44 15.79
CA ILE A 41 -23.43 4.05 15.39
C ILE A 41 -22.83 3.82 14.00
N ILE A 42 -23.12 4.70 13.03
CA ILE A 42 -22.56 4.61 11.67
C ILE A 42 -21.03 4.68 11.71
N PHE A 43 -20.46 5.63 12.47
CA PHE A 43 -19.02 5.77 12.63
C PHE A 43 -18.38 4.50 13.22
N LEU A 44 -19.01 3.89 14.23
CA LEU A 44 -18.52 2.65 14.83
C LEU A 44 -18.60 1.48 13.83
N ILE A 45 -19.67 1.37 13.05
CA ILE A 45 -19.79 0.35 12.00
C ILE A 45 -18.69 0.52 10.95
N ILE A 46 -18.43 1.74 10.49
CA ILE A 46 -17.36 2.03 9.52
C ILE A 46 -15.99 1.63 10.09
N ASN A 47 -15.72 1.92 11.37
CA ASN A 47 -14.47 1.53 12.01
C ASN A 47 -14.34 0.01 12.14
N ILE A 48 -15.42 -0.69 12.50
CA ILE A 48 -15.42 -2.16 12.58
C ILE A 48 -15.17 -2.76 11.20
N ILE A 49 -15.84 -2.29 10.15
CA ILE A 49 -15.62 -2.76 8.78
C ILE A 49 -14.18 -2.49 8.34
N SER A 50 -13.68 -1.27 8.57
CA SER A 50 -12.29 -0.88 8.23
C SER A 50 -11.26 -1.70 9.01
N SER A 51 -11.55 -2.04 10.26
CA SER A 51 -10.71 -2.91 11.10
C SER A 51 -10.80 -4.37 10.68
N GLN A 52 -11.88 -4.81 10.03
CA GLN A 52 -12.01 -6.16 9.50
C GLN A 52 -11.33 -6.30 8.13
N THR A 53 -11.14 -5.20 7.40
CA THR A 53 -10.21 -5.13 6.25
C THR A 53 -8.74 -5.06 6.69
N ILE A 54 -8.32 -5.92 7.63
CA ILE A 54 -6.89 -6.20 7.81
C ILE A 54 -6.37 -6.68 6.46
N SER A 55 -5.27 -6.08 6.00
CA SER A 55 -4.68 -6.41 4.71
C SER A 55 -4.55 -7.94 4.57
N PRO A 56 -5.09 -8.56 3.51
CA PRO A 56 -4.95 -10.00 3.27
C PRO A 56 -3.50 -10.48 3.33
N LEU A 57 -2.55 -9.57 3.04
CA LEU A 57 -1.11 -9.75 3.17
C LEU A 57 -0.68 -10.21 4.58
N TYR A 58 -1.34 -9.71 5.64
CA TYR A 58 -1.07 -10.09 7.03
C TYR A 58 -1.42 -11.56 7.27
N PHE A 59 -2.60 -12.00 6.85
CA PHE A 59 -3.02 -13.39 7.00
C PHE A 59 -2.21 -14.34 6.10
N SER A 60 -1.82 -13.92 4.89
CA SER A 60 -0.95 -14.72 4.03
C SER A 60 0.47 -14.89 4.58
N ILE A 61 1.01 -13.90 5.29
CA ILE A 61 2.28 -14.01 6.03
C ILE A 61 2.13 -14.95 7.24
N LEU A 62 0.97 -14.93 7.92
CA LEU A 62 0.66 -15.80 9.04
C LEU A 62 0.34 -17.25 8.64
N ASN A 63 -0.19 -17.47 7.43
CA ASN A 63 -0.49 -18.80 6.88
C ASN A 63 0.74 -19.49 6.25
N GLU A 64 1.94 -19.01 6.59
CA GLU A 64 3.23 -19.57 6.19
C GLU A 64 3.48 -19.67 4.67
N ASP A 65 2.82 -18.83 3.85
CA ASP A 65 3.14 -18.77 2.43
C ASP A 65 4.50 -18.10 2.23
N GLN A 66 5.52 -18.94 2.10
CA GLN A 66 6.90 -18.52 1.85
C GLN A 66 7.00 -17.58 0.64
N GLY A 67 6.17 -17.75 -0.39
CA GLY A 67 6.17 -16.90 -1.58
C GLY A 67 5.79 -15.45 -1.28
N VAL A 68 4.79 -15.25 -0.41
CA VAL A 68 4.36 -13.91 0.02
C VAL A 68 5.41 -13.25 0.89
N VAL A 69 6.06 -14.00 1.79
CA VAL A 69 7.16 -13.49 2.61
C VAL A 69 8.35 -13.09 1.75
N VAL A 70 8.72 -13.90 0.75
CA VAL A 70 9.77 -13.55 -0.21
C VAL A 70 9.42 -12.27 -0.97
N ALA A 71 8.17 -12.12 -1.42
CA ALA A 71 7.71 -10.92 -2.12
C ALA A 71 7.74 -9.67 -1.23
N TYR A 72 7.35 -9.80 0.04
CA TYR A 72 7.47 -8.75 1.05
C TYR A 72 8.93 -8.35 1.28
N LEU A 73 9.79 -9.33 1.59
CA LEU A 73 11.21 -9.13 1.85
C LEU A 73 11.91 -8.46 0.66
N LYS A 74 11.59 -8.85 -0.58
CA LYS A 74 12.09 -8.19 -1.81
C LYS A 74 11.80 -6.68 -1.86
N LYS A 75 10.62 -6.25 -1.41
CA LYS A 75 10.22 -4.83 -1.42
C LYS A 75 10.95 -3.99 -0.37
N ILE A 76 11.31 -4.61 0.76
CA ILE A 76 11.92 -3.90 1.87
C ILE A 76 13.45 -4.01 1.91
N VAL A 77 14.09 -4.73 0.96
CA VAL A 77 15.56 -4.78 0.80
C VAL A 77 16.27 -3.43 0.95
N PRO A 78 15.81 -2.30 0.36
CA PRO A 78 16.52 -1.03 0.49
C PRO A 78 16.33 -0.35 1.85
N LEU A 79 15.47 -0.87 2.72
CA LEU A 79 15.11 -0.25 4.01
C LEU A 79 16.06 -0.72 5.12
N PRO A 80 16.37 0.14 6.11
CA PRO A 80 17.36 -0.17 7.14
C PRO A 80 16.97 -1.33 8.07
N PHE A 81 15.67 -1.64 8.18
CA PHE A 81 15.17 -2.72 9.04
C PHE A 81 15.02 -4.07 8.31
N PHE A 82 15.46 -4.16 7.03
CA PHE A 82 15.38 -5.39 6.24
C PHE A 82 16.01 -6.59 6.95
N GLN A 83 17.22 -6.42 7.49
CA GLN A 83 17.94 -7.52 8.11
C GLN A 83 17.17 -8.09 9.30
N THR A 84 16.62 -7.21 10.12
CA THR A 84 15.80 -7.59 11.28
C THR A 84 14.57 -8.40 10.86
N GLU A 85 13.91 -8.04 9.75
CA GLU A 85 12.78 -8.80 9.23
C GLU A 85 13.22 -10.13 8.63
N LEU A 86 14.30 -10.13 7.83
CA LEU A 86 14.85 -11.35 7.26
C LEU A 86 15.19 -12.37 8.34
N ASP A 87 15.85 -11.96 9.42
CA ASP A 87 16.25 -12.83 10.53
C ASP A 87 15.05 -13.50 11.20
N LYS A 88 13.93 -12.78 11.38
CA LYS A 88 12.68 -13.36 11.90
C LYS A 88 12.19 -14.50 11.01
N TYR A 89 12.19 -14.30 9.69
CA TYR A 89 11.71 -15.31 8.76
C TYR A 89 12.72 -16.44 8.51
N LYS A 90 14.03 -16.20 8.72
CA LYS A 90 15.04 -17.27 8.71
C LYS A 90 14.81 -18.27 9.83
N ILE A 91 14.26 -17.84 10.97
CA ILE A 91 13.88 -18.76 12.06
C ILE A 91 12.74 -19.71 11.62
N ILE A 92 11.80 -19.22 10.80
CA ILE A 92 10.61 -19.98 10.35
C ILE A 92 10.93 -20.87 9.15
N TYR A 93 11.60 -20.31 8.13
CA TYR A 93 11.80 -20.96 6.82
C TYR A 93 13.25 -21.42 6.57
N GLY A 94 14.15 -21.18 7.52
CA GLY A 94 15.58 -21.46 7.39
C GLY A 94 16.32 -20.48 6.46
N ASP A 95 17.62 -20.73 6.28
CA ASP A 95 18.50 -19.89 5.45
C ASP A 95 18.12 -19.85 3.95
N GLY A 96 17.30 -20.81 3.51
CA GLY A 96 16.86 -20.89 2.11
C GLY A 96 16.06 -19.66 1.66
N ILE A 97 15.38 -18.96 2.58
CA ILE A 97 14.58 -17.79 2.24
C ILE A 97 15.42 -16.62 1.74
N GLU A 98 16.60 -16.41 2.32
CA GLU A 98 17.54 -15.38 1.88
C GLU A 98 17.97 -15.61 0.44
N LYS A 99 18.28 -16.87 0.10
CA LYS A 99 18.60 -17.26 -1.27
C LYS A 99 17.44 -16.96 -2.24
N GLN A 100 16.20 -17.15 -1.82
CA GLN A 100 15.02 -16.86 -2.64
C GLN A 100 14.79 -15.36 -2.82
N VAL A 101 14.95 -14.56 -1.76
CA VAL A 101 14.87 -13.09 -1.82
C VAL A 101 15.88 -12.54 -2.81
N PHE A 102 17.11 -13.05 -2.81
CA PHE A 102 18.18 -12.60 -3.70
C PHE A 102 18.33 -13.43 -4.98
N ALA A 103 17.46 -14.40 -5.25
CA ALA A 103 17.61 -15.34 -6.36
C ALA A 103 17.75 -14.65 -7.72
N GLU A 104 16.91 -13.64 -7.97
CA GLU A 104 16.94 -12.88 -9.22
C GLU A 104 18.22 -12.06 -9.38
N LYS A 105 18.66 -11.38 -8.31
CA LYS A 105 19.90 -10.59 -8.30
C LYS A 105 21.10 -11.49 -8.55
N ASN A 106 21.16 -12.63 -7.86
CA ASN A 106 22.23 -13.62 -7.99
C ASN A 106 22.22 -14.29 -9.37
N GLY A 107 21.03 -14.60 -9.90
CA GLY A 107 20.84 -15.13 -11.26
C GLY A 107 21.38 -14.17 -12.31
N ARG A 108 21.00 -12.89 -12.24
CA ARG A 108 21.50 -11.84 -13.15
C ARG A 108 23.03 -11.68 -13.06
N GLN A 109 23.60 -11.67 -11.85
CA GLN A 109 25.06 -11.59 -11.69
C GLN A 109 25.78 -12.77 -12.34
N ARG A 110 25.27 -14.00 -12.19
CA ARG A 110 25.82 -15.17 -12.89
C ARG A 110 25.73 -15.04 -14.40
N GLN A 111 24.61 -14.58 -14.93
CA GLN A 111 24.47 -14.33 -16.38
C GLN A 111 25.49 -13.30 -16.89
N ILE A 112 25.70 -12.22 -16.15
CA ILE A 112 26.74 -11.22 -16.48
C ILE A 112 28.12 -11.86 -16.53
N ILE A 113 28.47 -12.71 -15.55
CA ILE A 113 29.77 -13.41 -15.52
C ILE A 113 29.92 -14.31 -16.74
N VAL A 114 28.91 -15.13 -17.05
CA VAL A 114 28.93 -16.04 -18.21
C VAL A 114 29.10 -15.26 -19.51
N LEU A 115 28.32 -14.21 -19.72
CA LEU A 115 28.42 -13.38 -20.92
C LEU A 115 29.78 -12.68 -21.04
N LYS A 116 30.37 -12.23 -19.93
CA LYS A 116 31.73 -11.68 -19.94
C LYS A 116 32.79 -12.72 -20.32
N THR A 117 32.68 -13.94 -19.83
CA THR A 117 33.58 -15.03 -20.22
C THR A 117 33.42 -15.39 -21.70
N LEU A 118 32.20 -15.39 -22.23
CA LEU A 118 31.95 -15.59 -23.65
C LEU A 118 32.52 -14.44 -24.50
N LEU A 119 32.38 -13.20 -24.04
CA LEU A 119 32.96 -12.03 -24.69
C LEU A 119 34.49 -12.08 -24.70
N GLN A 120 35.15 -12.62 -23.67
CA GLN A 120 36.60 -12.82 -23.68
C GLN A 120 37.05 -13.80 -24.78
N LYS A 121 36.24 -14.82 -25.06
CA LYS A 121 36.53 -15.79 -26.13
C LYS A 121 36.23 -15.22 -27.52
N ASN A 122 35.13 -14.46 -27.64
CA ASN A 122 34.64 -13.86 -28.88
C ASN A 122 34.33 -12.36 -28.69
N PRO A 123 35.34 -11.47 -28.75
CA PRO A 123 35.22 -10.07 -28.36
C PRO A 123 34.28 -9.21 -29.21
N GLN A 124 33.97 -9.64 -30.43
CA GLN A 124 33.19 -8.88 -31.40
C GLN A 124 31.79 -9.47 -31.63
N THR A 125 31.15 -9.97 -30.58
CA THR A 125 29.80 -10.53 -30.69
C THR A 125 28.77 -9.48 -30.27
N LYS A 126 28.10 -8.86 -31.25
CA LYS A 126 27.09 -7.81 -31.00
C LYS A 126 25.99 -8.27 -30.05
N ASP A 127 25.54 -9.52 -30.18
CA ASP A 127 24.44 -10.07 -29.38
C ASP A 127 24.82 -10.19 -27.89
N ILE A 128 26.06 -10.58 -27.60
CA ILE A 128 26.58 -10.67 -26.23
C ILE A 128 26.71 -9.28 -25.61
N LEU A 129 27.20 -8.31 -26.38
CA LEU A 129 27.32 -6.92 -25.94
C LEU A 129 25.94 -6.31 -25.66
N PHE A 130 24.96 -6.57 -26.52
CA PHE A 130 23.59 -6.10 -26.33
C PHE A 130 22.91 -6.80 -25.14
N ALA A 131 23.12 -8.11 -24.95
CA ALA A 131 22.63 -8.82 -23.77
C ALA A 131 23.24 -8.28 -22.46
N LEU A 132 24.53 -7.93 -22.46
CA LEU A 132 25.17 -7.26 -21.33
C LEU A 132 24.59 -5.87 -21.07
N TYR A 133 24.31 -5.10 -22.13
CA TYR A 133 23.59 -3.82 -22.02
C TYR A 133 22.25 -4.00 -21.29
N GLN A 134 21.40 -4.92 -21.75
CA GLN A 134 20.09 -5.17 -21.16
C GLN A 134 20.20 -5.60 -19.69
N LEU A 135 21.13 -6.49 -19.36
CA LEU A 135 21.33 -6.95 -17.98
C LEU A 135 21.82 -5.83 -17.05
N TYR A 136 22.73 -4.99 -17.50
CA TYR A 136 23.21 -3.85 -16.71
C TYR A 136 22.14 -2.77 -16.55
N LEU A 137 21.33 -2.52 -17.59
CA LEU A 137 20.20 -1.59 -17.54
C LEU A 137 19.17 -2.05 -16.51
N ASN A 138 18.77 -3.32 -16.57
CA ASN A 138 17.82 -3.93 -15.61
C ASN A 138 18.35 -3.98 -14.18
N ASN A 139 19.67 -3.89 -13.99
CA ASN A 139 20.32 -3.84 -12.68
C ASN A 139 20.56 -2.39 -12.18
N GLY A 140 20.04 -1.39 -12.89
CA GLY A 140 20.22 0.04 -12.56
C GLY A 140 21.63 0.57 -12.79
N GLN A 141 22.53 -0.21 -13.40
CA GLN A 141 23.91 0.20 -13.68
C GLN A 141 24.00 0.89 -15.04
N ILE A 142 23.40 2.08 -15.12
CA ILE A 142 23.19 2.82 -16.37
C ILE A 142 24.51 3.09 -17.10
N ASP A 143 25.56 3.51 -16.40
CA ASP A 143 26.85 3.85 -17.02
C ASP A 143 27.46 2.64 -17.76
N LYS A 144 27.48 1.48 -17.11
CA LYS A 144 27.96 0.23 -17.71
C LYS A 144 27.06 -0.23 -18.84
N ALA A 145 25.74 -0.09 -18.67
CA ALA A 145 24.80 -0.42 -19.74
C ALA A 145 25.14 0.38 -21.01
N GLN A 146 25.29 1.70 -20.89
CA GLN A 146 25.64 2.57 -22.02
C GLN A 146 26.99 2.24 -22.64
N GLU A 147 27.99 1.85 -21.84
CA GLU A 147 29.28 1.38 -22.34
C GLU A 147 29.12 0.16 -23.26
N TYR A 148 28.35 -0.84 -22.84
CA TYR A 148 28.13 -2.05 -23.63
C TYR A 148 27.26 -1.80 -24.87
N LEU A 149 26.28 -0.89 -24.79
CA LEU A 149 25.47 -0.49 -25.94
C LEU A 149 26.33 0.16 -27.02
N LYS A 150 27.22 1.10 -26.64
CA LYS A 150 28.15 1.73 -27.59
C LYS A 150 29.04 0.71 -28.28
N LYS A 151 29.57 -0.27 -27.53
CA LYS A 151 30.36 -1.36 -28.10
C LYS A 151 29.55 -2.20 -29.08
N ALA A 152 28.28 -2.49 -28.78
CA ALA A 152 27.40 -3.21 -29.71
C ALA A 152 27.15 -2.40 -30.98
N GLN A 153 26.89 -1.10 -30.86
CA GLN A 153 26.64 -0.18 -31.99
C GLN A 153 27.86 0.05 -32.89
N GLN A 154 29.07 -0.06 -32.34
CA GLN A 154 30.30 -0.03 -33.14
C GLN A 154 30.40 -1.22 -34.10
N ILE A 155 29.77 -2.35 -33.76
CA ILE A 155 29.74 -3.56 -34.60
C ILE A 155 28.53 -3.53 -35.52
N ASP A 156 27.37 -3.12 -35.00
CA ASP A 156 26.12 -3.00 -35.75
C ASP A 156 25.41 -1.68 -35.41
N PRO A 157 25.59 -0.64 -36.25
CA PRO A 157 24.95 0.66 -36.05
C PRO A 157 23.43 0.65 -36.09
N MET A 158 22.79 -0.43 -36.54
CA MET A 158 21.32 -0.54 -36.56
C MET A 158 20.73 -0.86 -35.18
N ILE A 159 21.57 -1.20 -34.19
CA ILE A 159 21.15 -1.47 -32.81
C ILE A 159 20.65 -0.18 -32.14
N LYS A 160 19.39 -0.21 -31.68
CA LYS A 160 18.71 0.90 -30.99
C LYS A 160 18.33 0.50 -29.56
N ASN A 161 18.22 1.51 -28.70
CA ASN A 161 17.80 1.40 -27.30
C ASN A 161 16.30 1.67 -27.12
#